data_AF-A0A2J4XVH2-F1
#
_entry.id   AF-A0A2J4XVH2-F1
#
_cell.length_a   1.000
_cell.length_b   1.000
_cell.length_c   1.000
_cell.angle_alpha   90.00
_cell.angle_beta   90.00
_cell.angle_gamma   90.00
#
_symmetry.space_group_name_H-M   'P 1'
#
loop_
_entity.id
_entity.type
_entity.pdbx_description
1 polymer ?
#
loop_
_entity_poly.entity_id
_entity_poly.type
_entity_poly.pdbx_seq_one_letter_code
_entity_poly.pdbx_strand_id
1 'polypeptide(L)'
;AGTERGITQPTPTFSACYGAAFLLLHPTQYASVLAAKMAEAGAEAWLVNTGWNGEGKRLSLRDTRNIISAILNGTTGELREETVPVFGLAIPQSVPGVDSALLDPRSGWPSADKWQEKAESLAQLFMDNFKQYTDTDAGARLALAGPTLTKSAVTA
;
A
#
# COMPACT_ATOMS: atom_id res chain seq x y z
N ALA A 1 -17.16 -8.28 -2.06
CA ALA A 1 -18.61 -8.19 -2.33
C ALA A 1 -19.35 -8.68 -1.09
N GLY A 2 -20.35 -7.92 -0.61
CA GLY A 2 -21.23 -8.36 0.48
C GLY A 2 -21.05 -7.70 1.87
N THR A 3 -20.14 -6.75 2.06
CA THR A 3 -20.02 -6.01 3.34
C THR A 3 -21.03 -4.86 3.45
N GLU A 4 -21.48 -4.32 2.33
CA GLU A 4 -22.49 -3.26 2.25
C GLU A 4 -23.58 -3.65 1.23
N ARG A 5 -24.84 -3.36 1.56
CA ARG A 5 -25.98 -3.66 0.67
C ARG A 5 -25.81 -2.91 -0.65
N GLY A 6 -25.77 -3.65 -1.76
CA GLY A 6 -25.71 -3.10 -3.12
C GLY A 6 -24.34 -3.21 -3.80
N ILE A 7 -23.27 -3.59 -3.09
CA ILE A 7 -21.94 -3.77 -3.68
C ILE A 7 -21.77 -5.20 -4.22
N THR A 8 -21.96 -5.36 -5.53
CA THR A 8 -21.89 -6.65 -6.25
C THR A 8 -20.53 -6.91 -6.90
N GLN A 9 -19.70 -5.88 -7.10
CA GLN A 9 -18.31 -6.00 -7.58
C GLN A 9 -17.32 -5.35 -6.59
N PRO A 10 -16.05 -5.77 -6.54
CA PRO A 10 -15.04 -5.09 -5.73
C PRO A 10 -14.82 -3.66 -6.25
N THR A 11 -15.31 -2.67 -5.51
CA THR A 11 -15.02 -1.26 -5.78
C THR A 11 -13.77 -0.86 -4.99
N PRO A 12 -12.70 -0.36 -5.65
CA PRO A 12 -11.59 0.26 -4.95
C PRO A 12 -12.12 1.35 -4.02
N THR A 13 -11.77 1.30 -2.74
CA THR A 13 -12.23 2.27 -1.75
C THR A 13 -11.09 2.69 -0.84
N PHE A 14 -11.07 3.97 -0.49
CA PHE A 14 -10.21 4.51 0.55
C PHE A 14 -11.02 4.62 1.84
N SER A 15 -10.91 3.59 2.67
CA SER A 15 -11.54 3.57 4.00
C SER A 15 -10.50 4.00 5.03
N ALA A 16 -10.62 5.24 5.52
CA ALA A 16 -9.77 5.78 6.58
C ALA A 16 -9.64 4.79 7.76
N CYS A 17 -8.43 4.60 8.25
CA CYS A 17 -8.11 3.64 9.33
C CYS A 17 -8.58 2.19 9.05
N TYR A 18 -8.78 1.82 7.78
CA TYR A 18 -9.39 0.55 7.35
C TYR A 18 -10.80 0.30 7.92
N GLY A 19 -11.50 1.35 8.39
CA GLY A 19 -12.74 1.23 9.15
C GLY A 19 -13.59 2.50 9.19
N ALA A 20 -13.55 3.32 8.14
CA ALA A 20 -14.18 4.65 8.08
C ALA A 20 -15.65 4.67 8.52
N ALA A 21 -16.42 3.62 8.18
CA ALA A 21 -17.83 3.48 8.54
C ALA A 21 -18.11 3.48 10.05
N PHE A 22 -17.09 3.28 10.87
CA PHE A 22 -17.19 3.17 12.33
C PHE A 22 -16.48 4.31 13.08
N LEU A 23 -15.89 5.28 12.36
CA LEU A 23 -15.15 6.38 12.98
C LEU A 23 -16.11 7.48 13.44
N LEU A 24 -15.92 7.94 14.68
CA LEU A 24 -16.67 9.05 15.26
C LEU A 24 -15.84 10.33 15.37
N LEU A 25 -14.50 10.20 15.29
CA LEU A 25 -13.56 11.31 15.34
C LEU A 25 -12.86 11.48 13.98
N HIS A 26 -12.10 12.56 13.84
CA HIS A 26 -11.27 12.77 12.66
C HIS A 26 -10.19 11.67 12.55
N PRO A 27 -9.95 11.08 11.35
CA PRO A 27 -8.99 9.99 11.17
C PRO A 27 -7.57 10.24 11.72
N THR A 28 -7.10 11.49 11.68
CA THR A 28 -5.78 11.86 12.19
C THR A 28 -5.63 11.65 13.71
N GLN A 29 -6.73 11.68 14.47
CA GLN A 29 -6.71 11.38 15.90
C GLN A 29 -6.40 9.90 16.15
N TYR A 30 -7.05 9.00 15.41
CA TYR A 30 -6.78 7.56 15.48
C TYR A 30 -5.35 7.24 15.01
N ALA A 31 -4.90 7.86 13.92
CA ALA A 31 -3.54 7.70 13.41
C ALA A 31 -2.48 8.14 14.43
N SER A 32 -2.70 9.26 15.13
CA SER A 32 -1.78 9.74 16.17
C SER A 32 -1.66 8.77 17.35
N VAL A 33 -2.78 8.19 17.79
CA VAL A 33 -2.77 7.19 18.88
C VAL A 33 -2.04 5.93 18.45
N LEU A 34 -2.30 5.43 17.23
CA LEU A 34 -1.60 4.27 16.69
C LEU A 34 -0.09 4.52 16.60
N ALA A 35 0.33 5.67 16.06
CA ALA A 35 1.74 6.03 15.94
C ALA A 35 2.44 6.06 17.30
N ALA A 36 1.81 6.65 18.32
CA ALA A 36 2.35 6.67 19.68
C ALA A 36 2.49 5.25 20.26
N LYS A 37 1.49 4.38 20.06
CA LYS A 37 1.51 2.99 20.54
C LYS A 37 2.57 2.14 19.84
N MET A 38 2.76 2.33 18.54
CA MET A 38 3.82 1.66 17.80
C MET A 38 5.20 2.09 18.30
N ALA A 39 5.42 3.39 18.53
CA ALA A 39 6.68 3.91 19.06
C ALA A 39 6.97 3.39 20.47
N GLU A 40 5.96 3.34 21.35
CA GLU A 40 6.08 2.80 22.72
C GLU A 40 6.48 1.32 22.72
N ALA A 41 5.92 0.53 21.80
CA ALA A 41 6.17 -0.91 21.73
C ALA A 41 7.39 -1.29 20.86
N GLY A 42 7.97 -0.34 20.11
CA GLY A 42 8.96 -0.64 19.07
C GLY A 42 8.38 -1.50 17.94
N ALA A 43 7.09 -1.32 17.62
CA ALA A 43 6.41 -2.12 16.61
C ALA A 43 6.70 -1.64 15.18
N GLU A 44 6.83 -2.59 14.26
CA GLU A 44 6.96 -2.35 12.82
C GLU A 44 5.61 -2.44 12.11
N ALA A 45 5.46 -1.75 10.98
CA ALA A 45 4.28 -1.86 10.11
C ALA A 45 4.66 -2.47 8.75
N TRP A 46 3.79 -3.36 8.28
CA TRP A 46 3.91 -4.03 6.98
C TRP A 46 2.65 -3.80 6.14
N LEU A 47 2.83 -3.52 4.85
CA LEU A 47 1.74 -3.42 3.88
C LEU A 47 1.71 -4.69 3.02
N VAL A 48 0.63 -5.47 3.12
CA VAL A 48 0.48 -6.74 2.40
C VAL A 48 -0.70 -6.66 1.42
N ASN A 49 -0.41 -6.79 0.12
CA ASN A 49 -1.46 -6.92 -0.89
C ASN A 49 -2.08 -8.32 -0.81
N THR A 50 -3.37 -8.39 -0.50
CA THR A 50 -4.17 -9.64 -0.49
C THR A 50 -5.19 -9.70 -1.65
N GLY A 51 -5.08 -8.73 -2.56
CA GLY A 51 -5.90 -8.58 -3.75
C GLY A 51 -5.29 -9.28 -4.96
N TRP A 52 -5.06 -8.50 -6.02
CA TRP A 52 -4.71 -9.00 -7.35
C TRP A 52 -3.34 -8.50 -7.82
N ASN A 53 -2.73 -9.24 -8.75
CA ASN A 53 -1.52 -8.85 -9.46
C ASN A 53 -1.84 -8.15 -10.79
N GLY A 54 -0.79 -7.78 -11.54
CA GLY A 54 -0.92 -7.11 -12.85
C GLY A 54 -1.63 -7.91 -13.94
N GLU A 55 -1.71 -9.23 -13.80
CA GLU A 55 -2.43 -10.12 -14.72
C GLU A 55 -3.92 -10.23 -14.38
N GLY A 56 -4.39 -9.52 -13.35
CA GLY A 56 -5.76 -9.65 -12.83
C GLY A 56 -6.01 -10.98 -12.10
N LYS A 57 -4.94 -11.72 -11.75
CA LYS A 57 -5.04 -12.93 -10.93
C LYS A 57 -4.98 -12.57 -9.46
N ARG A 58 -5.82 -13.21 -8.65
CA ARG A 58 -5.78 -13.05 -7.21
C ARG A 58 -4.50 -13.68 -6.66
N LEU A 59 -3.84 -12.99 -5.74
CA LEU A 59 -2.66 -13.52 -5.07
C LEU A 59 -3.02 -14.78 -4.27
N SER A 60 -2.13 -15.78 -4.33
CA SER A 60 -2.34 -17.07 -3.71
C SER A 60 -2.43 -16.95 -2.19
N LEU A 61 -3.45 -17.58 -1.59
CA LEU A 61 -3.57 -17.63 -0.13
C LEU A 61 -2.37 -18.31 0.53
N ARG A 62 -1.74 -19.27 -0.16
CA ARG A 62 -0.51 -19.92 0.32
C ARG A 62 0.63 -18.90 0.43
N ASP A 63 0.83 -18.09 -0.59
CA ASP A 63 1.93 -17.12 -0.62
C ASP A 63 1.68 -16.02 0.41
N THR A 64 0.44 -15.51 0.52
CA THR A 64 0.06 -14.56 1.58
C THR A 64 0.33 -15.12 2.97
N ARG A 65 0.00 -16.39 3.24
CA ARG A 65 0.29 -17.04 4.54
C ARG A 65 1.78 -17.17 4.80
N ASN A 66 2.58 -17.47 3.78
CA ASN A 66 4.03 -17.52 3.90
C ASN A 66 4.62 -16.14 4.19
N ILE A 67 4.13 -15.08 3.54
CA ILE A 67 4.51 -13.68 3.82
C ILE A 67 4.21 -13.32 5.27
N ILE A 68 2.98 -13.57 5.74
CA ILE A 68 2.60 -13.29 7.14
C ILE A 68 3.46 -14.09 8.11
N SER A 69 3.72 -15.37 7.83
CA SER A 69 4.56 -16.21 8.68
C SER A 69 5.99 -15.68 8.74
N ALA A 70 6.53 -15.20 7.62
CA ALA A 70 7.89 -14.64 7.58
C ALA A 70 7.99 -13.32 8.36
N ILE A 71 6.99 -12.45 8.25
CA ILE A 71 6.91 -11.20 9.03
C ILE A 71 6.88 -11.52 10.53
N LEU A 72 6.00 -12.42 10.96
CA LEU A 72 5.83 -12.76 12.38
C LEU A 72 7.05 -13.48 12.98
N ASN A 73 7.78 -14.24 12.17
CA ASN A 73 8.97 -14.98 12.62
C ASN A 73 10.27 -14.20 12.42
N GLY A 74 10.25 -13.01 11.82
CA GLY A 74 11.45 -12.25 11.48
C GLY A 74 12.35 -12.96 10.45
N THR A 75 11.76 -13.72 9.52
CA THR A 75 12.50 -14.51 8.52
C THR A 75 12.40 -13.96 7.10
N THR A 76 11.94 -12.70 6.95
CA THR A 76 12.08 -11.98 5.69
C THR A 76 13.56 -11.74 5.38
N GLY A 77 13.94 -11.83 4.11
CA GLY A 77 15.27 -11.37 3.69
C GLY A 77 15.45 -9.87 3.91
N GLU A 78 16.68 -9.39 3.75
CA GLU A 78 16.99 -7.96 3.81
C GLU A 78 16.12 -7.16 2.82
N LEU A 79 15.84 -5.90 3.15
CA LEU A 79 15.16 -5.00 2.23
C LEU A 79 16.04 -4.73 1.02
N ARG A 80 15.42 -4.61 -0.16
CA ARG A 80 16.13 -4.18 -1.37
C ARG A 80 16.57 -2.73 -1.23
N GLU A 81 17.70 -2.39 -1.87
CA GLU A 81 18.17 -1.01 -1.96
C GLU A 81 17.23 -0.13 -2.80
N GLU A 82 16.69 -0.69 -3.89
CA GLU A 82 15.69 -0.02 -4.73
C GLU A 82 14.29 -0.17 -4.11
N THR A 83 13.60 0.96 -3.95
CA THR A 83 12.18 0.99 -3.59
C THR A 83 11.29 0.87 -4.82
N VAL A 84 10.08 0.35 -4.64
CA VAL A 84 9.05 0.34 -5.68
C VAL A 84 8.79 1.79 -6.15
N PRO A 85 8.98 2.12 -7.45
CA PRO A 85 8.78 3.47 -7.96
C PRO A 85 7.35 3.97 -7.72
N VAL A 86 7.15 5.29 -7.79
CA VAL A 86 5.88 6.00 -7.52
C VAL A 86 5.46 5.95 -6.04
N PHE A 87 5.50 4.79 -5.38
CA PHE A 87 5.05 4.62 -4.00
C PHE A 87 6.18 4.65 -2.96
N GLY A 88 7.44 4.49 -3.37
CA GLY A 88 8.59 4.53 -2.46
C GLY A 88 8.60 3.38 -1.44
N LEU A 89 7.93 2.25 -1.74
CA LEU A 89 7.83 1.13 -0.81
C LEU A 89 9.08 0.26 -0.87
N ALA A 90 9.69 0.01 0.28
CA ALA A 90 10.72 -1.02 0.42
C ALA A 90 10.08 -2.41 0.35
N ILE A 91 10.75 -3.34 -0.32
CA ILE A 91 10.32 -4.75 -0.43
C ILE A 91 11.47 -5.67 -0.04
N PRO A 92 11.20 -6.84 0.57
CA PRO A 92 12.25 -7.79 0.91
C PRO A 92 12.85 -8.43 -0.34
N GLN A 93 14.12 -8.81 -0.26
CA GLN A 93 14.80 -9.59 -1.29
C GLN A 93 14.17 -10.98 -1.44
N SER A 94 13.76 -11.60 -0.32
CA SER A 94 13.21 -12.94 -0.30
C SER A 94 12.20 -13.14 0.84
N VAL A 95 11.30 -14.11 0.65
CA VAL A 95 10.38 -14.62 1.66
C VAL A 95 10.37 -16.14 1.54
N PRO A 96 10.64 -16.90 2.62
CA PRO A 96 10.63 -18.36 2.56
C PRO A 96 9.34 -18.94 2.00
N GLY A 97 9.46 -19.81 0.99
CA GLY A 97 8.31 -20.47 0.37
C GLY A 97 7.48 -19.59 -0.58
N VAL A 98 7.96 -18.40 -0.94
CA VAL A 98 7.38 -17.50 -1.95
C VAL A 98 8.41 -17.28 -3.06
N ASP A 99 7.96 -17.29 -4.31
CA ASP A 99 8.83 -16.93 -5.42
C ASP A 99 9.22 -15.44 -5.32
N SER A 100 10.53 -15.17 -5.28
CA SER A 100 11.10 -13.82 -5.20
C SER A 100 10.63 -12.89 -6.31
N ALA A 101 10.28 -13.43 -7.49
CA ALA A 101 9.73 -12.65 -8.58
C ALA A 101 8.39 -11.99 -8.19
N LEU A 102 7.56 -12.67 -7.37
CA LEU A 102 6.24 -12.19 -6.94
C LEU A 102 6.30 -11.05 -5.90
N LEU A 103 7.46 -10.83 -5.27
CA LEU A 103 7.63 -9.78 -4.27
C LEU A 103 7.68 -8.38 -4.90
N ASP A 104 8.08 -8.30 -6.18
CA ASP A 104 8.05 -7.06 -6.94
C ASP A 104 6.70 -6.92 -7.67
N PRO A 105 5.89 -5.90 -7.38
CA PRO A 105 4.57 -5.74 -8.01
C PRO A 105 4.65 -5.45 -9.53
N ARG A 106 5.83 -5.15 -10.06
CA ARG A 106 6.09 -4.99 -11.50
C ARG A 106 6.09 -6.35 -12.22
N SER A 107 6.47 -7.41 -11.51
CA SER A 107 6.47 -8.78 -12.02
C SER A 107 5.03 -9.27 -12.19
N GLY A 108 4.63 -9.55 -13.44
CA GLY A 108 3.25 -9.92 -13.80
C GLY A 108 2.51 -8.85 -14.59
N TRP A 109 3.18 -7.77 -14.98
CA TRP A 109 2.64 -6.87 -16.00
C TRP A 109 3.20 -7.24 -17.38
N PRO A 110 2.41 -7.10 -18.47
CA PRO A 110 2.89 -7.36 -19.82
C PRO A 110 4.05 -6.45 -20.25
N SER A 111 4.18 -5.27 -19.65
CA SER A 111 5.29 -4.35 -19.85
C SER A 111 5.45 -3.42 -18.64
N ALA A 112 6.64 -2.84 -18.49
CA ALA A 112 6.92 -1.82 -17.49
C ALA A 112 5.99 -0.60 -17.63
N ASP A 113 5.72 -0.16 -18.86
CA ASP A 113 4.82 0.97 -19.15
C ASP A 113 3.40 0.72 -18.66
N LYS A 114 2.90 -0.52 -18.77
CA LYS A 114 1.55 -0.87 -18.30
C LYS A 114 1.44 -0.86 -16.78
N TRP A 115 2.50 -1.30 -16.09
CA TRP A 115 2.59 -1.12 -14.64
C TRP A 115 2.63 0.36 -14.28
N GLN A 116 3.49 1.14 -14.96
CA GLN A 116 3.67 2.58 -14.69
C GLN A 116 2.35 3.34 -14.86
N GLU A 117 1.63 3.14 -15.95
CA GLU A 117 0.31 3.75 -16.22
C GLU A 117 -0.68 3.51 -15.05
N LYS A 118 -0.69 2.28 -14.52
CA LYS A 118 -1.61 1.89 -13.44
C LYS A 118 -1.13 2.33 -12.06
N ALA A 119 0.19 2.34 -11.83
CA ALA A 119 0.80 2.88 -10.63
C ALA A 119 0.54 4.38 -10.50
N GLU A 120 0.73 5.15 -11.58
CA GLU A 120 0.47 6.59 -11.62
C GLU A 120 -1.02 6.91 -11.44
N SER A 121 -1.90 6.16 -12.11
CA SER A 121 -3.34 6.29 -11.92
C SER A 121 -3.76 6.04 -10.47
N LEU A 122 -3.22 4.99 -9.84
CA LEU A 122 -3.48 4.71 -8.42
C LEU A 122 -2.89 5.79 -7.51
N ALA A 123 -1.68 6.26 -7.79
CA ALA A 123 -1.05 7.34 -7.03
C ALA A 123 -1.88 8.62 -7.06
N GLN A 124 -2.42 8.99 -8.23
CA GLN A 124 -3.31 10.14 -8.34
C GLN A 124 -4.56 9.97 -7.47
N LEU A 125 -5.17 8.77 -7.44
CA LEU A 125 -6.30 8.48 -6.55
C LEU A 125 -5.93 8.59 -5.06
N PHE A 126 -4.74 8.12 -4.66
CA PHE A 126 -4.23 8.31 -3.30
C PHE A 126 -4.07 9.80 -2.96
N MET A 127 -3.43 10.56 -3.84
CA MET A 127 -3.20 12.00 -3.66
C MET A 127 -4.52 12.78 -3.56
N ASP A 128 -5.46 12.51 -4.46
CA ASP A 128 -6.78 13.17 -4.47
C ASP A 128 -7.59 12.83 -3.22
N ASN A 129 -7.62 11.55 -2.82
CA ASN A 129 -8.28 11.14 -1.59
C ASN A 129 -7.64 11.79 -0.36
N PHE A 130 -6.32 11.92 -0.32
CA PHE A 130 -5.62 12.42 0.86
C PHE A 130 -5.82 13.92 1.11
N LYS A 131 -6.16 14.71 0.08
CA LYS A 131 -6.42 16.16 0.20
C LYS A 131 -7.39 16.50 1.34
N GLN A 132 -8.41 15.67 1.55
CA GLN A 132 -9.42 15.89 2.60
C GLN A 132 -8.86 15.84 4.04
N TYR A 133 -7.64 15.33 4.22
CA TYR A 133 -6.96 15.26 5.52
C TYR A 133 -5.85 16.32 5.68
N THR A 134 -5.65 17.20 4.70
CA THR A 134 -4.57 18.21 4.69
C THR A 134 -4.95 19.55 5.33
N ASP A 135 -6.11 19.61 5.96
CA ASP A 135 -6.64 20.75 6.70
C ASP A 135 -5.93 21.01 8.05
N THR A 136 -4.99 20.14 8.42
CA THR A 136 -4.13 20.26 9.61
C THR A 136 -2.66 20.16 9.24
N ASP A 137 -1.78 20.81 10.01
CA ASP A 137 -0.33 20.71 9.81
C ASP A 137 0.18 19.26 9.84
N ALA A 138 -0.40 18.43 10.71
CA ALA A 138 -0.06 17.01 10.80
C ALA A 138 -0.44 16.27 9.51
N GLY A 139 -1.64 16.51 8.99
CA GLY A 139 -2.08 15.96 7.72
C GLY A 139 -1.25 16.45 6.54
N ALA A 140 -0.95 17.74 6.46
CA ALA A 140 -0.09 18.30 5.43
C ALA A 140 1.32 17.67 5.42
N ARG A 141 1.90 17.41 6.61
CA ARG A 141 3.18 16.67 6.71
C ARG A 141 3.05 15.22 6.26
N LEU A 142 1.98 14.53 6.63
CA LEU A 142 1.75 13.13 6.22
C LEU A 142 1.59 12.98 4.71
N ALA A 143 1.07 14.00 4.01
CA ALA A 143 0.95 13.99 2.56
C ALA A 143 2.32 13.83 1.85
N LEU A 144 3.43 14.23 2.51
CA LEU A 144 4.79 14.10 1.97
C LEU A 144 5.30 12.65 1.95
N ALA A 145 4.70 11.75 2.74
CA ALA A 145 5.03 10.34 2.77
C ALA A 145 4.21 9.50 1.77
N GLY A 146 3.27 10.13 1.06
CA GLY A 146 2.44 9.48 0.05
C GLY A 146 3.19 9.21 -1.27
N PRO A 147 2.49 8.66 -2.27
CA PRO A 147 3.09 8.44 -3.58
C PRO A 147 3.46 9.76 -4.26
N THR A 148 4.51 9.72 -5.07
CA THR A 148 5.02 10.87 -5.82
C THR A 148 4.98 10.60 -7.32
N LEU A 149 4.40 11.56 -8.05
CA LEU A 149 4.43 11.57 -9.51
C LEU A 149 5.59 12.45 -9.97
N THR A 150 6.61 11.86 -10.57
CA THR A 150 7.59 12.64 -11.33
C THR A 150 6.90 13.19 -12.57
N LYS A 151 6.78 14.51 -12.68
CA LYS A 151 6.42 15.13 -13.96
C LYS A 151 7.52 14.75 -14.95
N SER A 152 7.22 13.87 -15.90
CA SER A 152 8.05 13.73 -17.10
C SER A 152 8.24 15.13 -17.66
N ALA A 153 9.50 15.56 -17.78
CA ALA A 153 9.84 16.81 -18.45
C ALA A 153 9.35 16.68 -19.89
N VAL A 154 8.16 17.22 -20.17
CA VAL A 154 7.75 17.51 -21.53
C VAL A 154 8.64 18.67 -21.96
N THR A 155 9.76 18.35 -22.62
CA THR A 155 10.41 19.30 -23.50
C THR A 155 9.39 19.70 -24.55
N ALA A 156 8.93 20.94 -24.45
CA ALA A 156 8.15 21.62 -25.48
C ALA A 156 8.95 21.76 -26.78
#